data_AF-A0A363NP83-F1
#
_entry.id   AF-A0A363NP83-F1
#
_cell.length_a   1.000
_cell.length_b   1.000
_cell.length_c   1.000
_cell.angle_alpha   90.00
_cell.angle_beta   90.00
_cell.angle_gamma   90.00
#
_symmetry.space_group_name_H-M   'P 1'
#
loop_
_entity.id
_entity.type
_entity.pdbx_description
1 polymer ?
#
loop_
_entity_poly.entity_id
_entity_poly.type
_entity_poly.pdbx_seq_one_letter_code
_entity_poly.pdbx_strand_id
1 'polypeptide(L)'
;MKIQNITINKYKAFTKQETIPISGSNVFIYGENGSGKSSFYYALKDFFQSSVENVQMSNLRNFNLTDGGTDCSIEVEFDGGTKNILNETTKNTNTTQIIDANRLKSFLTYKHLLGVHNVKISDRIDVFELVVNGVLKHFKSNTITENIELSRLWNDVLVEHDKGFGSGHEFYFARQLKASVENKARKVNRALDSLFHSTGSDYLAPFVNRVLQKLYPEMEIQFTRRNITINDWGRIDQFPVINLQVSENGSSIDAHNPHFALNEAKLSAIAISIFLGAIIKQSPFSADLKPLFLDDILIGLDNENRLKLLELLKETDTPEEDKVFKDFQIFITTYDRHWYEVAKVNLPKNWKFIEFYKSNSGPQIIHNDKTSLEKARAYFDAFDFPACANALRKECERLLRSKLLKTYTVGEGLKGLVKPINLETLINRLKEYYEDLGIEPPNKLVDSLQNYKSILFNPMSHSDIESPIYRNDLELAFQTIQDLEAIVLPKRTVIIEKGTIFNLSLPAIDYTAQLEIAKDVYIVEHNGTKIETTISFFFKTWTRAGVLHAIPTGVPPGAMTNVNRLEQVKSSPFPIDKAVNGLNVTFTDRGVVNINEEDLQNAMTLAGDTLSALINSAKQ
;
A
#
# COMPACT_ATOMS: atom_id res chain seq x y z
N MET A 1 -25.01 -3.32 -5.75
CA MET A 1 -25.51 -2.16 -4.96
C MET A 1 -24.31 -1.49 -4.29
N LYS A 2 -24.24 -0.16 -4.27
CA LYS A 2 -23.14 0.61 -3.64
C LYS A 2 -23.68 1.81 -2.88
N ILE A 3 -23.07 2.13 -1.73
CA ILE A 3 -23.43 3.30 -0.92
C ILE A 3 -23.00 4.58 -1.66
N GLN A 4 -23.94 5.51 -1.82
CA GLN A 4 -23.77 6.81 -2.48
C GLN A 4 -23.67 7.94 -1.47
N ASN A 5 -24.58 8.01 -0.49
CA ASN A 5 -24.56 9.04 0.54
C ASN A 5 -24.85 8.42 1.92
N ILE A 6 -24.23 8.98 2.95
CA ILE A 6 -24.51 8.63 4.34
C ILE A 6 -24.87 9.91 5.07
N THR A 7 -26.08 9.99 5.59
CA THR A 7 -26.59 11.15 6.32
C THR A 7 -26.75 10.78 7.78
N ILE A 8 -26.08 11.52 8.66
CA ILE A 8 -26.08 11.30 10.10
C ILE A 8 -26.62 12.54 10.79
N ASN A 9 -27.71 12.39 11.54
CA ASN A 9 -28.31 13.47 12.32
C ASN A 9 -28.21 13.20 13.81
N LYS A 10 -27.53 14.10 14.53
CA LYS A 10 -27.51 14.14 16.00
C LYS A 10 -27.11 12.83 16.69
N TYR A 11 -26.41 11.93 15.98
CA TYR A 11 -25.98 10.63 16.49
C TYR A 11 -24.58 10.72 17.10
N LYS A 12 -24.42 10.25 18.34
CA LYS A 12 -23.17 10.25 19.11
C LYS A 12 -22.45 11.60 19.04
N ALA A 13 -21.30 11.69 18.36
CA ALA A 13 -20.53 12.93 18.28
C ALA A 13 -21.17 14.02 17.38
N PHE A 14 -22.06 13.66 16.46
CA PHE A 14 -22.70 14.60 15.54
C PHE A 14 -23.73 15.45 16.30
N THR A 15 -23.66 16.77 16.20
CA THR A 15 -24.61 17.69 16.89
C THR A 15 -25.72 18.21 15.97
N LYS A 16 -25.54 18.04 14.66
CA LYS A 16 -26.44 18.46 13.58
C LYS A 16 -26.42 17.41 12.47
N GLN A 17 -27.26 17.61 11.45
CA GLN A 17 -27.28 16.76 10.28
C GLN A 17 -26.04 17.02 9.42
N GLU A 18 -25.32 15.94 9.08
CA GLU A 18 -24.20 15.96 8.15
C GLU A 18 -24.44 14.90 7.07
N THR A 19 -24.24 15.28 5.81
CA THR A 19 -24.34 14.37 4.66
C THR A 19 -22.95 14.14 4.09
N ILE A 20 -22.53 12.88 4.04
CA ILE A 20 -21.21 12.48 3.58
C ILE A 20 -21.36 11.77 2.23
N PRO A 21 -21.02 12.45 1.10
CA PRO A 21 -21.05 11.84 -0.21
C PRO A 21 -19.93 10.82 -0.36
N ILE A 22 -20.31 9.56 -0.57
CA ILE A 22 -19.44 8.40 -0.80
C ILE A 22 -19.27 8.11 -2.29
N SER A 23 -20.31 8.36 -3.09
CA SER A 23 -20.27 8.25 -4.55
C SER A 23 -19.86 6.86 -5.08
N GLY A 24 -20.19 5.78 -4.36
CA GLY A 24 -19.82 4.41 -4.76
C GLY A 24 -18.33 4.08 -4.64
N SER A 25 -17.52 4.98 -4.07
CA SER A 25 -16.08 4.82 -3.88
C SER A 25 -15.74 4.06 -2.60
N ASN A 26 -14.51 3.55 -2.54
CA ASN A 26 -13.85 3.24 -1.27
C ASN A 26 -13.48 4.55 -0.57
N VAL A 27 -13.45 4.58 0.75
CA VAL A 27 -13.24 5.81 1.52
C VAL A 27 -12.12 5.62 2.54
N PHE A 28 -11.19 6.57 2.57
CA PHE A 28 -10.14 6.67 3.55
C PHE A 28 -10.30 7.96 4.36
N ILE A 29 -10.43 7.84 5.67
CA ILE A 29 -10.83 8.94 6.56
C ILE A 29 -9.74 9.22 7.59
N TYR A 30 -9.11 10.38 7.50
CA TYR A 30 -8.31 10.93 8.60
C TYR A 30 -9.22 11.61 9.62
N GLY A 31 -8.89 11.53 10.91
CA GLY A 31 -9.48 12.43 11.89
C GLY A 31 -8.86 12.31 13.27
N GLU A 32 -8.68 13.44 13.93
CA GLU A 32 -8.13 13.52 15.28
C GLU A 32 -9.05 12.91 16.34
N ASN A 33 -8.54 12.67 17.54
CA ASN A 33 -9.32 12.14 18.65
C ASN A 33 -10.50 13.08 18.98
N GLY A 34 -11.71 12.53 19.02
CA GLY A 34 -12.93 13.31 19.27
C GLY A 34 -13.51 14.03 18.05
N SER A 35 -12.95 13.82 16.85
CA SER A 35 -13.47 14.39 15.59
C SER A 35 -14.78 13.77 15.08
N GLY A 36 -15.24 12.67 15.67
CA GLY A 36 -16.46 11.96 15.25
C GLY A 36 -16.23 10.74 14.35
N LYS A 37 -14.98 10.42 14.00
CA LYS A 37 -14.56 9.18 13.30
C LYS A 37 -15.27 7.92 13.78
N SER A 38 -15.12 7.58 15.06
CA SER A 38 -15.72 6.35 15.60
C SER A 38 -17.24 6.43 15.63
N SER A 39 -17.82 7.64 15.73
CA SER A 39 -19.27 7.82 15.60
C SER A 39 -19.73 7.49 14.18
N PHE A 40 -18.98 7.85 13.15
CA PHE A 40 -19.25 7.46 11.76
C PHE A 40 -19.15 5.93 11.56
N TYR A 41 -18.11 5.28 12.12
CA TYR A 41 -18.00 3.82 12.16
C TYR A 41 -19.25 3.16 12.78
N TYR A 42 -19.63 3.62 13.98
CA TYR A 42 -20.78 3.04 14.68
C TYR A 42 -22.11 3.35 14.02
N ALA A 43 -22.26 4.51 13.37
CA ALA A 43 -23.48 4.84 12.64
C ALA A 43 -23.74 3.79 11.54
N LEU A 44 -22.73 3.47 10.73
CA LEU A 44 -22.86 2.41 9.73
C LEU A 44 -23.03 1.03 10.36
N LYS A 45 -22.27 0.71 11.43
CA LYS A 45 -22.42 -0.58 12.12
C LYS A 45 -23.86 -0.78 12.63
N ASP A 46 -24.39 0.22 13.34
CA ASP A 46 -25.74 0.19 13.92
C ASP A 46 -26.82 0.18 12.83
N PHE A 47 -26.60 0.91 11.72
CA PHE A 47 -27.48 0.86 10.55
C PHE A 47 -27.61 -0.57 10.00
N PHE A 48 -26.50 -1.26 9.70
CA PHE A 48 -26.54 -2.64 9.22
C PHE A 48 -27.07 -3.61 10.28
N GLN A 49 -26.65 -3.46 11.54
CA GLN A 49 -27.09 -4.30 12.64
C GLN A 49 -28.60 -4.20 12.87
N SER A 50 -29.17 -3.01 12.68
CA SER A 50 -30.61 -2.79 12.84
C SER A 50 -31.45 -3.67 11.89
N SER A 51 -30.93 -4.15 10.77
CA SER A 51 -31.68 -5.03 9.85
C SER A 51 -32.29 -6.28 10.51
N VAL A 52 -31.69 -6.77 11.60
CA VAL A 52 -32.13 -7.97 12.32
C VAL A 52 -32.23 -7.79 13.83
N GLU A 53 -31.71 -6.69 14.37
CA GLU A 53 -31.68 -6.40 15.81
C GLU A 53 -32.35 -5.06 16.11
N ASN A 54 -32.82 -4.86 17.34
CA ASN A 54 -33.34 -3.57 17.77
C ASN A 54 -32.19 -2.66 18.23
N VAL A 55 -32.08 -1.47 17.64
CA VAL A 55 -31.11 -0.44 18.03
C VAL A 55 -31.86 0.69 18.69
N GLN A 56 -31.61 0.92 19.98
CA GLN A 56 -32.27 1.96 20.76
C GLN A 56 -31.69 3.35 20.44
N MET A 57 -32.18 3.96 19.36
CA MET A 57 -31.66 5.24 18.83
C MET A 57 -31.72 6.40 19.85
N SER A 58 -32.69 6.39 20.77
CA SER A 58 -32.81 7.38 21.84
C SER A 58 -31.56 7.48 22.72
N ASN A 59 -30.90 6.35 22.99
CA ASN A 59 -29.69 6.29 23.81
C ASN A 59 -28.42 6.67 23.02
N LEU A 60 -28.54 6.84 21.71
CA LEU A 60 -27.44 7.13 20.79
C LEU A 60 -27.47 8.58 20.30
N ARG A 61 -28.51 9.35 20.66
CA ARG A 61 -28.54 10.79 20.43
C ARG A 61 -27.39 11.48 21.17
N ASN A 62 -26.85 12.52 20.57
CA ASN A 62 -25.74 13.29 21.12
C ASN A 62 -26.11 13.81 22.52
N PHE A 63 -25.34 13.38 23.52
CA PHE A 63 -25.62 13.65 24.93
C PHE A 63 -25.49 15.13 25.32
N ASN A 64 -24.83 15.95 24.49
CA ASN A 64 -24.72 17.40 24.74
C ASN A 64 -25.99 18.17 24.33
N LEU A 65 -26.91 17.53 23.60
CA LEU A 65 -28.16 18.15 23.18
C LEU A 65 -29.23 17.92 24.27
N THR A 66 -29.59 18.98 24.99
CA THR A 66 -30.56 18.97 26.09
C THR A 66 -31.93 19.54 25.71
N ASP A 67 -32.21 19.62 24.41
CA ASP A 67 -33.44 20.14 23.80
C ASP A 67 -34.64 19.18 23.88
N GLY A 68 -34.48 17.99 24.46
CA GLY A 68 -35.54 16.99 24.60
C GLY A 68 -35.99 16.35 23.28
N GLY A 69 -35.24 16.53 22.19
CA GLY A 69 -35.59 15.99 20.87
C GLY A 69 -35.32 14.49 20.71
N THR A 70 -36.03 13.87 19.77
CA THR A 70 -35.94 12.44 19.39
C THR A 70 -35.54 12.25 17.91
N ASP A 71 -34.91 13.27 17.35
CA ASP A 71 -34.60 13.39 15.92
C ASP A 71 -33.27 12.73 15.51
N CYS A 72 -32.73 11.84 16.34
CA CYS A 72 -31.52 11.09 16.00
C CYS A 72 -31.79 10.12 14.85
N SER A 73 -31.02 10.22 13.77
CA SER A 73 -31.23 9.37 12.59
C SER A 73 -29.94 9.05 11.84
N ILE A 74 -29.95 7.90 11.17
CA ILE A 74 -28.96 7.49 10.20
C ILE A 74 -29.70 7.12 8.92
N GLU A 75 -29.35 7.75 7.81
CA GLU A 75 -29.88 7.44 6.48
C GLU A 75 -28.73 7.03 5.56
N VAL A 76 -28.93 5.96 4.79
CA VAL A 76 -27.99 5.51 3.77
C VAL A 76 -28.71 5.47 2.43
N GLU A 77 -28.14 6.16 1.45
CA GLU A 77 -28.59 6.16 0.07
C GLU A 77 -27.68 5.25 -0.76
N PHE A 78 -28.30 4.40 -1.58
CA PHE A 78 -27.63 3.46 -2.48
C PHE A 78 -27.81 3.87 -3.95
N ASP A 79 -27.07 3.22 -4.85
CA ASP A 79 -27.24 3.34 -6.29
C ASP A 79 -28.70 3.09 -6.71
N GLY A 80 -29.16 3.86 -7.70
CA GLY A 80 -30.58 3.90 -8.09
C GLY A 80 -31.48 4.75 -7.19
N GLY A 81 -30.92 5.48 -6.21
CA GLY A 81 -31.64 6.45 -5.38
C GLY A 81 -32.43 5.83 -4.22
N THR A 82 -32.22 4.55 -3.93
CA THR A 82 -32.89 3.87 -2.81
C THR A 82 -32.35 4.41 -1.49
N LYS A 83 -33.24 4.84 -0.59
CA LYS A 83 -32.90 5.37 0.73
C LYS A 83 -33.48 4.53 1.85
N ASN A 84 -32.62 4.16 2.79
CA ASN A 84 -33.02 3.44 3.98
C ASN A 84 -32.62 4.27 5.22
N ILE A 85 -33.51 4.32 6.20
CA ILE A 85 -33.44 5.16 7.38
C ILE A 85 -33.56 4.28 8.63
N LEU A 86 -32.75 4.61 9.62
CA LEU A 86 -32.84 4.17 11.00
C LEU A 86 -33.00 5.41 11.90
N ASN A 87 -34.15 5.54 12.54
CA ASN A 87 -34.41 6.50 13.62
C ASN A 87 -35.37 5.88 14.66
N GLU A 88 -35.84 6.66 15.62
CA GLU A 88 -36.73 6.15 16.69
C GLU A 88 -38.10 5.66 16.20
N THR A 89 -38.65 6.26 15.13
CA THR A 89 -40.03 5.99 14.66
C THR A 89 -40.08 5.17 13.38
N THR A 90 -39.02 5.23 12.58
CA THR A 90 -38.92 4.70 11.24
C THR A 90 -37.66 3.86 11.13
N LYS A 91 -37.87 2.61 10.71
CA LYS A 91 -36.81 1.64 10.46
C LYS A 91 -37.21 0.79 9.28
N ASN A 92 -36.55 1.02 8.15
CA ASN A 92 -36.76 0.25 6.92
C ASN A 92 -35.47 -0.48 6.47
N THR A 93 -34.58 -0.80 7.42
CA THR A 93 -33.31 -1.48 7.18
C THR A 93 -33.44 -3.00 7.00
N ASN A 94 -34.64 -3.56 7.15
CA ASN A 94 -34.94 -4.99 7.05
C ASN A 94 -35.08 -5.51 5.60
N THR A 95 -34.32 -4.93 4.67
CA THR A 95 -34.22 -5.40 3.28
C THR A 95 -33.24 -6.57 3.18
N THR A 96 -33.45 -7.49 2.23
CA THR A 96 -32.57 -8.64 1.99
C THR A 96 -31.10 -8.23 1.86
N GLN A 97 -30.80 -7.19 1.06
CA GLN A 97 -29.43 -6.74 0.81
C GLN A 97 -28.71 -6.26 2.08
N ILE A 98 -29.40 -5.49 2.94
CA ILE A 98 -28.83 -5.01 4.22
C ILE A 98 -28.69 -6.15 5.23
N ILE A 99 -29.66 -7.08 5.29
CA ILE A 99 -29.60 -8.28 6.14
C ILE A 99 -28.37 -9.11 5.75
N ASP A 100 -28.19 -9.37 4.46
CA ASP A 100 -27.09 -10.15 3.93
C ASP A 100 -25.75 -9.44 4.15
N ALA A 101 -25.67 -8.11 3.95
CA ALA A 101 -24.48 -7.33 4.27
C ALA A 101 -24.10 -7.41 5.77
N ASN A 102 -25.09 -7.37 6.67
CA ASN A 102 -24.87 -7.50 8.12
C ASN A 102 -24.35 -8.89 8.54
N ARG A 103 -24.61 -9.95 7.74
CA ARG A 103 -24.06 -11.30 8.01
C ARG A 103 -22.55 -11.35 7.90
N LEU A 104 -21.95 -10.53 7.03
CA LEU A 104 -20.49 -10.46 6.89
C LEU A 104 -19.81 -10.15 8.23
N LYS A 105 -20.42 -9.28 9.06
CA LYS A 105 -19.80 -8.78 10.30
C LYS A 105 -18.42 -8.15 10.03
N SER A 106 -18.33 -7.46 8.89
CA SER A 106 -17.14 -6.84 8.29
C SER A 106 -16.71 -5.52 8.96
N PHE A 107 -16.90 -5.38 10.26
CA PHE A 107 -16.56 -4.19 11.03
C PHE A 107 -15.45 -4.52 12.03
N LEU A 108 -14.21 -4.10 11.75
CA LEU A 108 -13.03 -4.35 12.58
C LEU A 108 -12.54 -3.04 13.21
N THR A 109 -12.04 -3.11 14.44
CA THR A 109 -11.36 -1.99 15.12
C THR A 109 -10.03 -2.48 15.68
N TYR A 110 -9.09 -1.58 15.95
CA TYR A 110 -7.84 -1.94 16.61
C TYR A 110 -8.04 -2.70 17.95
N LYS A 111 -9.16 -2.47 18.65
CA LYS A 111 -9.46 -3.17 19.91
C LYS A 111 -9.62 -4.67 19.74
N HIS A 112 -10.07 -5.13 18.57
CA HIS A 112 -10.18 -6.55 18.26
C HIS A 112 -8.80 -7.20 18.05
N LEU A 113 -7.77 -6.40 17.75
CA LEU A 113 -6.39 -6.84 17.54
C LEU A 113 -5.55 -6.81 18.83
N LEU A 114 -5.98 -6.11 19.88
CA LEU A 114 -5.26 -6.06 21.17
C LEU A 114 -5.05 -7.44 21.80
N GLY A 115 -5.87 -8.43 21.44
CA GLY A 115 -5.70 -9.82 21.86
C GLY A 115 -4.36 -10.44 21.43
N VAL A 116 -3.66 -9.86 20.43
CA VAL A 116 -2.34 -10.31 19.97
C VAL A 116 -1.32 -10.28 21.13
N HIS A 117 -1.36 -9.25 21.98
CA HIS A 117 -0.46 -9.15 23.14
C HIS A 117 -0.72 -10.22 24.22
N ASN A 118 -1.90 -10.84 24.20
CA ASN A 118 -2.29 -11.87 25.16
C ASN A 118 -2.03 -13.29 24.63
N VAL A 119 -1.57 -13.43 23.38
CA VAL A 119 -1.22 -14.73 22.80
C VAL A 119 0.00 -15.27 23.56
N LYS A 120 -0.23 -16.30 24.36
CA LYS A 120 0.84 -17.06 25.00
C LYS A 120 1.48 -17.89 23.92
N ILE A 121 2.58 -17.38 23.40
CA ILE A 121 3.49 -18.23 22.65
C ILE A 121 4.09 -19.21 23.69
N SER A 122 4.11 -20.49 23.38
CA SER A 122 4.72 -21.57 24.18
C SER A 122 5.13 -22.67 23.21
N ASP A 123 5.24 -23.93 23.63
CA ASP A 123 5.38 -25.06 22.68
C ASP A 123 4.25 -25.09 21.63
N ARG A 124 3.11 -24.43 21.90
CA ARG A 124 2.02 -24.19 20.95
C ARG A 124 1.52 -22.75 21.02
N ILE A 125 1.02 -22.23 19.91
CA ILE A 125 0.45 -20.88 19.81
C ILE A 125 -1.08 -20.98 19.93
N ASP A 126 -1.61 -20.71 21.13
CA ASP A 126 -3.06 -20.67 21.35
C ASP A 126 -3.61 -19.27 21.04
N VAL A 127 -4.49 -19.20 20.03
CA VAL A 127 -5.14 -17.95 19.60
C VAL A 127 -6.62 -17.90 19.96
N PHE A 128 -7.12 -18.79 20.85
CA PHE A 128 -8.55 -18.82 21.20
C PHE A 128 -9.09 -17.44 21.59
N GLU A 129 -8.43 -16.75 22.51
CA GLU A 129 -8.85 -15.43 22.99
C GLU A 129 -8.81 -14.37 21.88
N LEU A 130 -7.73 -14.34 21.08
CA LEU A 130 -7.59 -13.43 19.94
C LEU A 130 -8.70 -13.63 18.91
N VAL A 131 -9.10 -14.87 18.67
CA VAL A 131 -10.10 -15.21 17.65
C VAL A 131 -11.52 -15.05 18.19
N VAL A 132 -11.88 -15.73 19.28
CA VAL A 132 -13.25 -15.80 19.78
C VAL A 132 -13.69 -14.51 20.46
N ASN A 133 -12.82 -13.84 21.22
CA ASN A 133 -13.14 -12.59 21.91
C ASN A 133 -12.62 -11.34 21.18
N GLY A 134 -11.73 -11.53 20.19
CA GLY A 134 -11.17 -10.46 19.35
C GLY A 134 -11.78 -10.44 17.95
N VAL A 135 -11.04 -10.96 16.97
CA VAL A 135 -11.31 -10.72 15.53
C VAL A 135 -12.60 -11.35 15.02
N LEU A 136 -13.03 -12.50 15.55
CA LEU A 136 -14.29 -13.15 15.21
C LEU A 136 -15.35 -13.01 16.31
N LYS A 137 -15.18 -12.04 17.22
CA LYS A 137 -16.12 -11.77 18.32
C LYS A 137 -17.58 -11.75 17.91
N HIS A 138 -17.85 -11.03 16.81
CA HIS A 138 -19.19 -10.79 16.28
C HIS A 138 -19.61 -11.80 15.20
N PHE A 139 -18.75 -12.77 14.86
CA PHE A 139 -19.07 -13.78 13.86
C PHE A 139 -20.37 -14.49 14.25
N LYS A 140 -21.30 -14.59 13.29
CA LYS A 140 -22.56 -15.29 13.48
C LYS A 140 -22.98 -15.97 12.18
N SER A 141 -23.45 -17.20 12.29
CA SER A 141 -23.99 -17.97 11.18
C SER A 141 -25.15 -18.82 11.68
N ASN A 142 -26.18 -18.97 10.85
CA ASN A 142 -27.34 -19.79 11.19
C ASN A 142 -26.94 -21.27 11.40
N THR A 143 -26.06 -21.79 10.56
CA THR A 143 -25.65 -23.21 10.58
C THR A 143 -24.58 -23.51 11.61
N ILE A 144 -23.72 -22.53 11.92
CA ILE A 144 -22.55 -22.72 12.79
C ILE A 144 -22.85 -22.28 14.23
N THR A 145 -23.45 -21.10 14.40
CA THR A 145 -23.63 -20.46 15.72
C THR A 145 -25.09 -20.22 16.10
N GLU A 146 -26.04 -20.73 15.32
CA GLU A 146 -27.50 -20.52 15.53
C GLU A 146 -27.86 -19.02 15.61
N ASN A 147 -27.18 -18.20 14.81
CA ASN A 147 -27.29 -16.72 14.77
C ASN A 147 -26.88 -16.00 16.07
N ILE A 148 -26.27 -16.70 17.03
CA ILE A 148 -25.67 -16.11 18.22
C ILE A 148 -24.22 -15.74 17.88
N GLU A 149 -23.73 -14.61 18.39
CA GLU A 149 -22.32 -14.22 18.21
C GLU A 149 -21.39 -15.25 18.85
N LEU A 150 -20.26 -15.55 18.20
CA LEU A 150 -19.31 -16.56 18.66
C LEU A 150 -18.81 -16.31 20.09
N SER A 151 -18.46 -15.05 20.41
CA SER A 151 -18.07 -14.66 21.77
C SER A 151 -19.19 -14.86 22.79
N ARG A 152 -20.45 -14.60 22.39
CA ARG A 152 -21.61 -14.78 23.26
C ARG A 152 -21.89 -16.25 23.55
N LEU A 153 -21.73 -17.14 22.57
CA LEU A 153 -21.82 -18.59 22.81
C LEU A 153 -20.83 -19.03 23.88
N TRP A 154 -19.59 -18.54 23.81
CA TRP A 154 -18.57 -18.84 24.81
C TRP A 154 -18.92 -18.27 26.19
N ASN A 155 -19.31 -16.99 26.24
CA ASN A 155 -19.72 -16.34 27.48
C ASN A 155 -20.93 -17.02 28.14
N ASP A 156 -21.90 -17.50 27.34
CA ASP A 156 -23.05 -18.23 27.86
C ASP A 156 -22.63 -19.54 28.56
N VAL A 157 -21.56 -20.20 28.11
CA VAL A 157 -20.98 -21.38 28.78
C VAL A 157 -20.32 -20.97 30.09
N LEU A 158 -19.52 -19.91 30.11
CA LEU A 158 -18.87 -19.40 31.33
C LEU A 158 -19.90 -19.02 32.41
N VAL A 159 -20.92 -18.24 32.03
CA VAL A 159 -21.99 -17.84 32.94
C VAL A 159 -22.74 -19.06 33.50
N GLU A 160 -23.02 -20.06 32.66
CA GLU A 160 -23.69 -21.27 33.12
C GLU A 160 -22.79 -22.13 34.02
N HIS A 161 -21.51 -22.26 33.66
CA HIS A 161 -20.49 -22.93 34.44
C HIS A 161 -20.44 -22.37 35.86
N ASP A 162 -20.53 -21.06 36.04
CA ASP A 162 -20.35 -20.41 37.35
C ASP A 162 -21.58 -20.53 38.27
N LYS A 163 -22.71 -21.05 37.77
CA LYS A 163 -23.92 -21.23 38.59
C LYS A 163 -23.72 -22.29 39.68
N GLY A 164 -24.34 -22.05 40.84
CA GLY A 164 -24.43 -23.01 41.94
C GLY A 164 -25.50 -24.09 41.68
N PHE A 165 -25.44 -25.17 42.46
CA PHE A 165 -26.51 -26.15 42.55
C PHE A 165 -26.82 -26.49 44.02
N GLY A 166 -28.07 -26.86 44.31
CA GLY A 166 -28.56 -27.16 45.66
C GLY A 166 -29.84 -26.39 46.01
N SER A 167 -30.28 -26.50 47.26
CA SER A 167 -31.49 -25.79 47.73
C SER A 167 -31.32 -24.27 47.59
N GLY A 168 -32.29 -23.61 46.95
CA GLY A 168 -32.26 -22.17 46.70
C GLY A 168 -31.47 -21.74 45.45
N HIS A 169 -30.89 -22.68 44.70
CA HIS A 169 -30.28 -22.44 43.39
C HIS A 169 -31.23 -22.82 42.25
N GLU A 170 -30.95 -22.31 41.04
CA GLU A 170 -31.67 -22.67 39.80
C GLU A 170 -31.62 -24.17 39.51
N PHE A 171 -30.47 -24.81 39.77
CA PHE A 171 -30.30 -26.25 39.64
C PHE A 171 -30.33 -26.91 41.01
N TYR A 172 -31.19 -27.91 41.18
CA TYR A 172 -31.25 -28.65 42.44
C TYR A 172 -30.14 -29.69 42.54
N PHE A 173 -29.78 -30.33 41.42
CA PHE A 173 -28.74 -31.38 41.36
C PHE A 173 -27.61 -31.02 40.39
N ALA A 174 -26.38 -31.45 40.70
CA ALA A 174 -25.21 -31.29 39.84
C ALA A 174 -25.43 -31.83 38.41
N ARG A 175 -26.15 -32.96 38.26
CA ARG A 175 -26.49 -33.52 36.93
C ARG A 175 -27.33 -32.59 36.05
N GLN A 176 -28.18 -31.76 36.65
CA GLN A 176 -29.03 -30.81 35.91
C GLN A 176 -28.18 -29.66 35.39
N LEU A 177 -27.32 -29.11 36.26
CA LEU A 177 -26.33 -28.12 35.87
C LEU A 177 -25.41 -28.68 34.76
N LYS A 178 -24.86 -29.89 34.94
CA LYS A 178 -24.02 -30.56 33.92
C LYS A 178 -24.72 -30.61 32.57
N ALA A 179 -25.97 -31.08 32.53
CA ALA A 179 -26.73 -31.14 31.28
C ALA A 179 -26.94 -29.75 30.65
N SER A 180 -27.16 -28.71 31.45
CA SER A 180 -27.29 -27.32 30.99
C SER A 180 -25.98 -26.81 30.37
N VAL A 181 -24.87 -26.93 31.10
CA VAL A 181 -23.54 -26.48 30.66
C VAL A 181 -23.11 -27.26 29.41
N GLU A 182 -23.31 -28.58 29.38
CA GLU A 182 -23.01 -29.41 28.20
C GLU A 182 -23.80 -28.96 26.97
N ASN A 183 -25.08 -28.62 27.12
CA ASN A 183 -25.90 -28.16 26.00
C ASN A 183 -25.33 -26.88 25.39
N LYS A 184 -24.90 -25.93 26.22
CA LYS A 184 -24.24 -24.70 25.75
C LYS A 184 -22.85 -24.99 25.16
N ALA A 185 -22.06 -25.84 25.81
CA ALA A 185 -20.73 -26.23 25.34
C ALA A 185 -20.78 -26.94 23.99
N ARG A 186 -21.80 -27.76 23.71
CA ARG A 186 -22.03 -28.40 22.40
C ARG A 186 -22.14 -27.38 21.26
N LYS A 187 -22.76 -26.22 21.52
CA LYS A 187 -22.88 -25.15 20.50
C LYS A 187 -21.52 -24.53 20.17
N VAL A 188 -20.71 -24.25 21.20
CA VAL A 188 -19.34 -23.75 21.01
C VAL A 188 -18.49 -24.80 20.30
N ASN A 189 -18.53 -26.06 20.74
CA ASN A 189 -17.79 -27.16 20.12
C ASN A 189 -18.16 -27.34 18.64
N ARG A 190 -19.44 -27.27 18.27
CA ARG A 190 -19.87 -27.30 16.87
C ARG A 190 -19.25 -26.16 16.06
N ALA A 191 -19.21 -24.94 16.62
CA ALA A 191 -18.60 -23.80 15.95
C ALA A 191 -17.08 -24.00 15.79
N LEU A 192 -16.39 -24.49 16.82
CA LEU A 192 -14.96 -24.78 16.74
C LEU A 192 -14.64 -25.88 15.72
N ASP A 193 -15.45 -26.93 15.69
CA ASP A 193 -15.32 -28.05 14.75
C ASP A 193 -15.54 -27.58 13.31
N SER A 194 -16.54 -26.73 13.07
CA SER A 194 -16.85 -26.24 11.73
C SER A 194 -15.79 -25.28 11.19
N LEU A 195 -15.24 -24.39 12.03
CA LEU A 195 -14.34 -23.31 11.60
C LEU A 195 -12.84 -23.66 11.69
N PHE A 196 -12.44 -24.48 12.65
CA PHE A 196 -11.03 -24.70 13.03
C PHE A 196 -10.58 -26.16 13.01
N HIS A 197 -11.39 -27.06 12.45
CA HIS A 197 -10.99 -28.43 12.17
C HIS A 197 -10.96 -28.67 10.66
N SER A 198 -9.94 -29.37 10.16
CA SER A 198 -9.69 -29.53 8.72
C SER A 198 -10.80 -30.27 7.96
N THR A 199 -11.64 -31.05 8.66
CA THR A 199 -12.82 -31.71 8.08
C THR A 199 -14.12 -30.93 8.29
N GLY A 200 -14.04 -29.74 8.89
CA GLY A 200 -15.17 -28.85 9.13
C GLY A 200 -15.74 -28.27 7.83
N SER A 201 -17.06 -28.10 7.78
CA SER A 201 -17.78 -27.57 6.60
C SER A 201 -17.33 -26.17 6.18
N ASP A 202 -16.83 -25.38 7.12
CA ASP A 202 -16.50 -23.97 6.94
C ASP A 202 -15.07 -23.69 7.43
N TYR A 203 -14.19 -24.69 7.29
CA TYR A 203 -12.80 -24.61 7.72
C TYR A 203 -12.11 -23.37 7.15
N LEU A 204 -11.61 -22.50 8.04
CA LEU A 204 -11.18 -21.16 7.66
C LEU A 204 -9.77 -21.11 7.04
N ALA A 205 -8.87 -22.04 7.37
CA ALA A 205 -7.45 -21.92 7.01
C ALA A 205 -7.18 -21.64 5.53
N PRO A 206 -7.87 -22.27 4.55
CA PRO A 206 -7.64 -21.97 3.13
C PRO A 206 -7.92 -20.50 2.77
N PHE A 207 -8.97 -19.91 3.35
CA PHE A 207 -9.34 -18.50 3.12
C PHE A 207 -8.39 -17.56 3.86
N VAL A 208 -7.93 -17.95 5.05
CA VAL A 208 -6.93 -17.20 5.81
C VAL A 208 -5.60 -17.20 5.07
N ASN A 209 -5.14 -18.34 4.57
CA ASN A 209 -3.89 -18.47 3.81
C ASN A 209 -3.93 -17.66 2.51
N ARG A 210 -5.08 -17.62 1.80
CA ARG A 210 -5.26 -16.76 0.62
C ARG A 210 -5.00 -15.28 0.91
N VAL A 211 -5.27 -14.82 2.13
CA VAL A 211 -4.97 -13.45 2.57
C VAL A 211 -3.54 -13.34 3.08
N LEU A 212 -3.13 -14.28 3.94
CA LEU A 212 -1.82 -14.26 4.59
C LEU A 212 -0.68 -14.31 3.58
N GLN A 213 -0.78 -15.14 2.54
CA GLN A 213 0.24 -15.26 1.50
C GLN A 213 0.41 -13.99 0.64
N LYS A 214 -0.58 -13.08 0.64
CA LYS A 214 -0.41 -11.75 0.04
C LYS A 214 0.40 -10.80 0.94
N LEU A 215 0.43 -11.05 2.25
CA LEU A 215 1.22 -10.27 3.23
C LEU A 215 2.61 -10.89 3.46
N TYR A 216 2.67 -12.22 3.52
CA TYR A 216 3.85 -13.05 3.78
C TYR A 216 3.79 -14.30 2.88
N PRO A 217 4.28 -14.22 1.63
CA PRO A 217 4.17 -15.30 0.63
C PRO A 217 4.74 -16.64 1.08
N GLU A 218 5.75 -16.61 1.95
CA GLU A 218 6.43 -17.77 2.51
C GLU A 218 5.66 -18.46 3.63
N MET A 219 4.63 -17.81 4.21
CA MET A 219 3.92 -18.29 5.39
C MET A 219 2.63 -19.03 5.02
N GLU A 220 2.39 -20.14 5.71
CA GLU A 220 1.12 -20.87 5.69
C GLU A 220 0.75 -21.30 7.10
N ILE A 221 -0.55 -21.30 7.40
CA ILE A 221 -1.08 -21.72 8.69
C ILE A 221 -2.10 -22.86 8.57
N GLN A 222 -2.19 -23.65 9.63
CA GLN A 222 -3.29 -24.59 9.87
C GLN A 222 -3.84 -24.41 11.28
N PHE A 223 -5.12 -24.69 11.46
CA PHE A 223 -5.74 -24.69 12.79
C PHE A 223 -5.88 -26.12 13.30
N THR A 224 -5.61 -26.29 14.58
CA THR A 224 -6.15 -27.40 15.36
C THR A 224 -6.91 -26.85 16.54
N ARG A 225 -7.88 -27.62 17.04
CA ARG A 225 -8.75 -27.18 18.14
C ARG A 225 -8.87 -28.24 19.21
N ARG A 226 -9.10 -27.80 20.45
CA ARG A 226 -9.57 -28.66 21.55
C ARG A 226 -10.96 -28.21 21.96
N ASN A 227 -11.86 -29.19 22.12
CA ASN A 227 -13.23 -28.93 22.55
C ASN A 227 -13.35 -28.83 24.07
N ILE A 228 -14.42 -28.18 24.50
CA ILE A 228 -14.83 -28.08 25.89
C ILE A 228 -15.31 -29.45 26.36
N THR A 229 -14.82 -29.90 27.52
CA THR A 229 -15.35 -31.06 28.26
C THR A 229 -15.88 -30.61 29.62
N ILE A 230 -16.93 -31.28 30.12
CA ILE A 230 -17.60 -30.95 31.37
C ILE A 230 -17.49 -32.14 32.33
N ASN A 231 -17.07 -31.89 33.58
CA ASN A 231 -16.98 -32.91 34.62
C ASN A 231 -18.35 -33.19 35.28
N ASP A 232 -18.37 -34.13 36.23
CA ASP A 232 -19.60 -34.58 36.89
C ASP A 232 -20.29 -33.52 37.76
N TRP A 233 -19.57 -32.46 38.14
CA TRP A 233 -20.13 -31.34 38.90
C TRP A 233 -20.70 -30.22 38.01
N GLY A 234 -20.72 -30.43 36.69
CA GLY A 234 -21.16 -29.42 35.73
C GLY A 234 -20.18 -28.27 35.56
N ARG A 235 -18.89 -28.50 35.86
CA ARG A 235 -17.81 -27.53 35.62
C ARG A 235 -17.02 -27.92 34.37
N ILE A 236 -16.48 -26.91 33.69
CA ILE A 236 -15.52 -27.11 32.60
C ILE A 236 -14.29 -27.81 33.18
N ASP A 237 -13.99 -28.97 32.62
CA ASP A 237 -12.82 -29.78 32.92
C ASP A 237 -11.66 -29.42 32.00
N GLN A 238 -11.94 -29.31 30.69
CA GLN A 238 -10.99 -28.82 29.70
C GLN A 238 -11.54 -27.59 28.99
N PHE A 239 -10.75 -26.51 29.05
CA PHE A 239 -11.02 -25.28 28.33
C PHE A 239 -10.71 -25.43 26.83
N PRO A 240 -11.45 -24.71 25.96
CA PRO A 240 -11.23 -24.76 24.53
C PRO A 240 -9.89 -24.12 24.17
N VAL A 241 -9.30 -24.57 23.07
CA VAL A 241 -8.03 -24.06 22.53
C VAL A 241 -8.14 -23.99 21.02
N ILE A 242 -7.55 -22.97 20.41
CA ILE A 242 -7.32 -22.91 18.96
C ILE A 242 -5.81 -22.78 18.76
N ASN A 243 -5.15 -23.90 18.46
CA ASN A 243 -3.73 -23.87 18.17
C ASN A 243 -3.48 -23.51 16.71
N LEU A 244 -2.55 -22.60 16.52
CA LEU A 244 -2.02 -22.22 15.23
C LEU A 244 -0.75 -23.04 14.96
N GLN A 245 -0.77 -23.83 13.89
CA GLN A 245 0.41 -24.49 13.34
C GLN A 245 0.92 -23.65 12.19
N VAL A 246 2.20 -23.30 12.20
CA VAL A 246 2.76 -22.38 11.21
C VAL A 246 3.90 -23.06 10.46
N SER A 247 3.94 -22.81 9.16
CA SER A 247 5.05 -23.19 8.29
C SER A 247 5.58 -21.99 7.52
N GLU A 248 6.89 -21.91 7.39
CA GLU A 248 7.61 -20.93 6.58
C GLU A 248 8.46 -21.66 5.55
N ASN A 249 8.33 -21.31 4.27
CA ASN A 249 9.03 -21.96 3.16
C ASN A 249 8.85 -23.50 3.16
N GLY A 250 7.65 -23.96 3.53
CA GLY A 250 7.30 -25.38 3.63
C GLY A 250 7.87 -26.13 4.83
N SER A 251 8.62 -25.46 5.72
CA SER A 251 9.11 -26.04 6.97
C SER A 251 8.25 -25.60 8.16
N SER A 252 7.83 -26.57 8.99
CA SER A 252 7.12 -26.26 10.23
C SER A 252 8.05 -25.54 11.21
N ILE A 253 7.61 -24.38 11.69
CA ILE A 253 8.35 -23.59 12.69
C ILE A 253 8.00 -24.00 14.13
N ASP A 254 6.98 -24.85 14.31
CA ASP A 254 6.50 -25.31 15.61
C ASP A 254 7.58 -26.08 16.39
N ALA A 255 8.50 -26.74 15.69
CA ALA A 255 9.60 -27.51 16.29
C ALA A 255 10.83 -26.67 16.72
N HIS A 256 10.87 -25.37 16.40
CA HIS A 256 12.07 -24.53 16.50
C HIS A 256 11.91 -23.31 17.42
N ASN A 257 11.11 -23.42 18.49
CA ASN A 257 10.74 -22.31 19.39
C ASN A 257 9.93 -21.20 18.68
N PRO A 258 8.59 -21.35 18.58
CA PRO A 258 7.70 -20.43 17.85
C PRO A 258 7.84 -18.94 18.23
N HIS A 259 8.27 -18.68 19.46
CA HIS A 259 8.57 -17.36 20.02
C HIS A 259 9.58 -16.52 19.22
N PHE A 260 10.56 -17.16 18.57
CA PHE A 260 11.57 -16.46 17.79
C PHE A 260 11.12 -16.17 16.35
N ALA A 261 10.15 -16.93 15.84
CA ALA A 261 9.68 -16.85 14.45
C ALA A 261 8.42 -15.98 14.28
N LEU A 262 7.52 -15.96 15.28
CA LEU A 262 6.26 -15.20 15.27
C LEU A 262 6.33 -14.00 16.21
N ASN A 263 6.78 -12.86 15.67
CA ASN A 263 6.71 -11.58 16.38
C ASN A 263 5.28 -10.99 16.35
N GLU A 264 5.09 -9.89 17.08
CA GLU A 264 3.80 -9.19 17.16
C GLU A 264 3.27 -8.76 15.78
N ALA A 265 4.16 -8.32 14.89
CA ALA A 265 3.81 -7.89 13.55
C ALA A 265 3.20 -9.04 12.71
N LYS A 266 3.84 -10.22 12.72
CA LYS A 266 3.31 -11.43 12.06
C LYS A 266 2.01 -11.91 12.71
N LEU A 267 1.90 -11.87 14.03
CA LEU A 267 0.65 -12.22 14.72
C LEU A 267 -0.50 -11.28 14.37
N SER A 268 -0.25 -9.97 14.27
CA SER A 268 -1.23 -8.99 13.81
C SER A 268 -1.65 -9.25 12.35
N ALA A 269 -0.70 -9.58 11.47
CA ALA A 269 -1.01 -9.97 10.09
C ALA A 269 -1.86 -11.25 10.02
N ILE A 270 -1.56 -12.26 10.84
CA ILE A 270 -2.38 -13.46 10.98
C ILE A 270 -3.77 -13.11 11.51
N ALA A 271 -3.89 -12.27 12.53
CA ALA A 271 -5.18 -11.85 13.09
C ALA A 271 -6.06 -11.16 12.04
N ILE A 272 -5.48 -10.23 11.26
CA ILE A 272 -6.16 -9.57 10.14
C ILE A 272 -6.55 -10.59 9.07
N SER A 273 -5.66 -11.55 8.76
CA SER A 273 -5.94 -12.60 7.78
C SER A 273 -7.06 -13.53 8.24
N ILE A 274 -7.17 -13.83 9.55
CA ILE A 274 -8.29 -14.60 10.13
C ILE A 274 -9.60 -13.85 9.94
N PHE A 275 -9.63 -12.56 10.28
CA PHE A 275 -10.80 -11.72 10.08
C PHE A 275 -11.22 -11.70 8.61
N LEU A 276 -10.31 -11.29 7.72
CA LEU A 276 -10.59 -11.18 6.29
C LEU A 276 -10.94 -12.53 5.67
N GLY A 277 -10.26 -13.62 6.04
CA GLY A 277 -10.59 -14.99 5.61
C GLY A 277 -12.03 -15.38 5.95
N ALA A 278 -12.50 -15.06 7.15
CA ALA A 278 -13.89 -15.28 7.54
C ALA A 278 -14.88 -14.40 6.75
N ILE A 279 -14.51 -13.15 6.43
CA ILE A 279 -15.31 -12.29 5.54
C ILE A 279 -15.40 -12.88 4.14
N ILE A 280 -14.28 -13.34 3.58
CA ILE A 280 -14.21 -13.94 2.25
C ILE A 280 -15.10 -15.17 2.18
N LYS A 281 -15.01 -16.05 3.18
CA LYS A 281 -15.85 -17.26 3.28
C LYS A 281 -17.35 -16.93 3.29
N GLN A 282 -17.73 -15.85 3.95
CA GLN A 282 -19.13 -15.41 4.06
C GLN A 282 -19.61 -14.56 2.87
N SER A 283 -18.69 -13.93 2.14
CA SER A 283 -19.00 -12.99 1.06
C SER A 283 -19.91 -13.49 -0.06
N PRO A 284 -19.93 -14.79 -0.43
CA PRO A 284 -20.90 -15.30 -1.42
C PRO A 284 -22.35 -15.16 -0.98
N PHE A 285 -22.62 -15.09 0.33
CA PHE A 285 -23.97 -14.90 0.88
C PHE A 285 -24.41 -13.43 0.92
N SER A 286 -23.57 -12.50 0.44
CA SER A 286 -23.81 -11.06 0.44
C SER A 286 -23.49 -10.46 -0.93
N ALA A 287 -23.95 -11.11 -2.00
CA ALA A 287 -23.54 -10.79 -3.38
C ALA A 287 -23.76 -9.32 -3.77
N ASP A 288 -24.86 -8.71 -3.32
CA ASP A 288 -25.28 -7.38 -3.78
C ASP A 288 -24.58 -6.21 -3.07
N LEU A 289 -24.19 -6.39 -1.80
CA LEU A 289 -23.71 -5.32 -0.93
C LEU A 289 -22.68 -5.84 0.08
N LYS A 290 -21.42 -5.42 -0.08
CA LYS A 290 -20.28 -5.90 0.71
C LYS A 290 -19.50 -4.74 1.35
N PRO A 291 -20.03 -4.05 2.38
CA PRO A 291 -19.25 -3.06 3.11
C PRO A 291 -18.10 -3.74 3.86
N LEU A 292 -16.94 -3.10 3.95
CA LEU A 292 -15.85 -3.50 4.84
C LEU A 292 -15.35 -2.27 5.58
N PHE A 293 -15.48 -2.24 6.91
CA PHE A 293 -15.08 -1.09 7.71
C PHE A 293 -13.94 -1.45 8.64
N LEU A 294 -12.80 -0.77 8.47
CA LEU A 294 -11.56 -0.96 9.20
C LEU A 294 -11.22 0.31 10.00
N ASP A 295 -11.53 0.30 11.30
CA ASP A 295 -11.34 1.45 12.18
C ASP A 295 -10.01 1.39 12.93
N ASP A 296 -9.13 2.33 12.62
CA ASP A 296 -7.87 2.56 13.34
C ASP A 296 -6.94 1.32 13.35
N ILE A 297 -7.18 0.35 12.45
CA ILE A 297 -6.45 -0.93 12.42
C ILE A 297 -4.95 -0.76 12.10
N LEU A 298 -4.57 0.33 11.42
CA LEU A 298 -3.20 0.59 11.03
C LEU A 298 -2.29 0.89 12.23
N ILE A 299 -2.85 1.36 13.35
CA ILE A 299 -2.04 1.73 14.53
C ILE A 299 -1.30 0.52 15.11
N GLY A 300 -1.98 -0.63 15.16
CA GLY A 300 -1.43 -1.87 15.69
C GLY A 300 -0.49 -2.61 14.73
N LEU A 301 -0.15 -2.00 13.60
CA LEU A 301 0.74 -2.56 12.58
C LEU A 301 2.03 -1.75 12.49
N ASP A 302 3.13 -2.44 12.18
CA ASP A 302 4.37 -1.79 11.77
C ASP A 302 4.26 -1.18 10.36
N ASN A 303 5.26 -0.39 9.96
CA ASN A 303 5.21 0.32 8.67
C ASN A 303 5.16 -0.63 7.46
N GLU A 304 5.83 -1.77 7.53
CA GLU A 304 5.85 -2.75 6.46
C GLU A 304 4.46 -3.38 6.25
N ASN A 305 3.82 -3.84 7.33
CA ASN A 305 2.49 -4.44 7.25
C ASN A 305 1.40 -3.44 6.89
N ARG A 306 1.55 -2.16 7.25
CA ARG A 306 0.64 -1.11 6.80
C ARG A 306 0.63 -1.00 5.27
N LEU A 307 1.81 -0.98 4.61
CA LEU A 307 1.88 -0.95 3.14
C LEU A 307 1.32 -2.23 2.52
N LYS A 308 1.71 -3.40 3.05
CA LYS A 308 1.21 -4.70 2.56
C LYS A 308 -0.31 -4.80 2.65
N LEU A 309 -0.91 -4.27 3.72
CA LEU A 309 -2.36 -4.22 3.84
C LEU A 309 -3.02 -3.30 2.81
N LEU A 310 -2.45 -2.12 2.52
CA LEU A 310 -2.96 -1.26 1.46
C LEU A 310 -2.87 -1.95 0.09
N GLU A 311 -1.77 -2.67 -0.17
CA GLU A 311 -1.56 -3.46 -1.38
C GLU A 311 -2.61 -4.57 -1.51
N LEU A 312 -2.82 -5.33 -0.43
CA LEU A 312 -3.83 -6.37 -0.32
C LEU A 312 -5.25 -5.86 -0.64
N LEU A 313 -5.61 -4.65 -0.17
CA LEU A 313 -6.96 -4.11 -0.35
C LEU A 313 -7.17 -3.44 -1.71
N LYS A 314 -6.12 -2.99 -2.40
CA LYS A 314 -6.24 -2.38 -3.74
C LYS A 314 -6.14 -3.41 -4.87
N GLU A 315 -5.41 -4.50 -4.65
CA GLU A 315 -5.23 -5.62 -5.60
C GLU A 315 -4.77 -5.17 -7.01
N THR A 316 -3.86 -4.19 -7.09
CA THR A 316 -3.44 -3.57 -8.36
C THR A 316 -2.80 -4.58 -9.32
N ASP A 317 -1.92 -5.44 -8.83
CA ASP A 317 -1.19 -6.43 -9.63
C ASP A 317 -1.79 -7.84 -9.53
N THR A 318 -3.06 -7.95 -9.09
CA THR A 318 -3.76 -9.24 -8.97
C THR A 318 -4.65 -9.47 -10.22
N PRO A 319 -4.60 -10.67 -10.86
CA PRO A 319 -5.53 -11.04 -11.92
C PRO A 319 -6.99 -10.86 -11.50
N GLU A 320 -7.88 -10.49 -12.42
CA GLU A 320 -9.29 -10.17 -12.09
C GLU A 320 -10.04 -11.33 -11.44
N GLU A 321 -9.74 -12.57 -11.84
CA GLU A 321 -10.26 -13.80 -11.24
C GLU A 321 -9.81 -14.00 -9.79
N ASP A 322 -8.64 -13.46 -9.43
CA ASP A 322 -8.02 -13.63 -8.12
C ASP A 322 -8.31 -12.48 -7.16
N LYS A 323 -8.90 -11.38 -7.66
CA LYS A 323 -9.32 -10.23 -6.86
C LYS A 323 -10.45 -10.61 -5.91
N VAL A 324 -10.15 -10.50 -4.63
CA VAL A 324 -11.01 -10.84 -3.51
C VAL A 324 -11.87 -9.66 -3.09
N PHE A 325 -11.31 -8.45 -3.14
CA PHE A 325 -11.91 -7.25 -2.57
C PHE A 325 -12.55 -6.34 -3.63
N LYS A 326 -12.52 -6.71 -4.92
CA LYS A 326 -13.10 -5.91 -6.02
C LYS A 326 -14.58 -5.55 -5.84
N ASP A 327 -15.36 -6.43 -5.21
CA ASP A 327 -16.79 -6.24 -4.98
C ASP A 327 -17.09 -5.52 -3.65
N PHE A 328 -16.07 -5.26 -2.83
CA PHE A 328 -16.24 -4.62 -1.55
C PHE A 328 -16.23 -3.10 -1.67
N GLN A 329 -17.04 -2.45 -0.84
CA GLN A 329 -16.92 -1.02 -0.58
C GLN A 329 -16.22 -0.82 0.75
N ILE A 330 -14.96 -0.39 0.69
CA ILE A 330 -14.04 -0.38 1.81
C ILE A 330 -14.02 1.02 2.45
N PHE A 331 -14.12 1.05 3.77
CA PHE A 331 -13.99 2.24 4.60
C PHE A 331 -12.83 2.02 5.55
N ILE A 332 -11.82 2.89 5.51
CA ILE A 332 -10.70 2.88 6.44
C ILE A 332 -10.69 4.20 7.19
N THR A 333 -10.56 4.15 8.50
CA THR A 333 -10.37 5.34 9.34
C THR A 333 -9.03 5.25 10.05
N THR A 334 -8.33 6.39 10.16
CA THR A 334 -7.10 6.51 10.97
C THR A 334 -7.02 7.88 11.66
N TYR A 335 -6.35 7.95 12.82
CA TYR A 335 -5.88 9.22 13.38
C TYR A 335 -4.46 9.60 12.90
N ASP A 336 -3.77 8.71 12.20
CA ASP A 336 -2.38 8.93 11.77
C ASP A 336 -2.33 9.76 10.48
N ARG A 337 -1.96 11.05 10.60
CA ARG A 337 -1.92 11.97 9.46
C ARG A 337 -0.91 11.52 8.41
N HIS A 338 0.25 11.02 8.85
CA HIS A 338 1.29 10.58 7.93
C HIS A 338 0.77 9.44 7.06
N TRP A 339 0.11 8.46 7.67
CA TRP A 339 -0.45 7.33 6.93
C TRP A 339 -1.61 7.68 6.02
N TYR A 340 -2.43 8.66 6.38
CA TYR A 340 -3.43 9.21 5.46
C TYR A 340 -2.79 9.78 4.19
N GLU A 341 -1.70 10.55 4.30
CA GLU A 341 -0.98 11.09 3.13
C GLU A 341 -0.27 9.98 2.34
N VAL A 342 0.34 9.01 3.02
CA VAL A 342 0.95 7.84 2.35
C VAL A 342 -0.11 7.05 1.59
N ALA A 343 -1.27 6.77 2.19
CA ALA A 343 -2.37 6.07 1.54
C ALA A 343 -2.88 6.85 0.32
N LYS A 344 -2.96 8.18 0.39
CA LYS A 344 -3.36 9.05 -0.73
C LYS A 344 -2.46 8.95 -1.95
N VAL A 345 -1.17 8.68 -1.75
CA VAL A 345 -0.22 8.48 -2.84
C VAL A 345 -0.29 7.06 -3.40
N ASN A 346 -0.58 6.05 -2.56
CA ASN A 346 -0.50 4.64 -2.92
C ASN A 346 -1.82 4.01 -3.38
N LEU A 347 -2.97 4.62 -3.05
CA LEU A 347 -4.28 4.12 -3.40
C LEU A 347 -4.79 4.72 -4.73
N PRO A 348 -5.53 3.93 -5.52
CA PRO A 348 -6.05 4.38 -6.82
C PRO A 348 -7.08 5.52 -6.70
N LYS A 349 -7.29 6.26 -7.80
CA LYS A 349 -8.18 7.44 -7.87
C LYS A 349 -9.65 7.16 -7.49
N ASN A 350 -10.09 5.90 -7.50
CA ASN A 350 -11.43 5.52 -7.06
C ASN A 350 -11.61 5.55 -5.53
N TRP A 351 -10.55 5.81 -4.75
CA TRP A 351 -10.62 6.07 -3.32
C TRP A 351 -10.90 7.55 -3.03
N LYS A 352 -11.86 7.80 -2.15
CA LYS A 352 -12.19 9.12 -1.64
C LYS A 352 -11.49 9.37 -0.31
N PHE A 353 -10.87 10.53 -0.17
CA PHE A 353 -10.11 10.91 1.02
C PHE A 353 -10.87 11.99 1.79
N ILE A 354 -11.27 11.70 3.02
CA ILE A 354 -12.08 12.62 3.84
C ILE A 354 -11.34 12.93 5.15
N GLU A 355 -11.47 14.15 5.64
CA GLU A 355 -10.88 14.57 6.91
C GLU A 355 -11.97 14.99 7.88
N PHE A 356 -11.89 14.48 9.11
CA PHE A 356 -12.77 14.82 10.21
C PHE A 356 -11.98 15.63 11.23
N TYR A 357 -12.51 16.79 11.60
CA TYR A 357 -11.94 17.66 12.62
C TYR A 357 -12.95 17.88 13.75
N LYS A 358 -12.45 18.06 14.96
CA LYS A 358 -13.28 18.43 16.09
C LYS A 358 -13.66 19.91 15.97
N SER A 359 -14.95 20.22 16.08
CA SER A 359 -15.42 21.60 16.21
C SER A 359 -16.38 21.73 17.39
N ASN A 360 -16.67 22.97 17.81
CA ASN A 360 -17.66 23.25 18.85
C ASN A 360 -19.08 22.84 18.44
N SER A 361 -19.35 22.71 17.14
CA SER A 361 -20.63 22.28 16.58
C SER A 361 -20.61 20.83 16.09
N GLY A 362 -19.81 19.95 16.71
CA GLY A 362 -19.65 18.56 16.27
C GLY A 362 -18.58 18.39 15.19
N PRO A 363 -18.60 17.28 14.44
CA PRO A 363 -17.61 17.00 13.39
C PRO A 363 -17.63 18.07 12.31
N GLN A 364 -16.46 18.62 11.98
CA GLN A 364 -16.25 19.38 10.75
C GLN A 364 -15.65 18.43 9.72
N ILE A 365 -16.33 18.24 8.60
CA ILE A 365 -15.95 17.27 7.57
C ILE A 365 -15.41 17.99 6.35
N ILE A 366 -14.24 17.56 5.87
CA ILE A 366 -13.59 18.06 4.66
C ILE A 366 -13.52 16.91 3.67
N HIS A 367 -14.30 16.97 2.59
CA HIS A 367 -14.41 15.89 1.61
C HIS A 367 -13.23 15.80 0.63
N ASN A 368 -12.34 16.82 0.63
CA ASN A 368 -11.19 16.93 -0.29
C ASN A 368 -11.50 16.61 -1.76
N ASP A 369 -12.71 16.94 -2.22
CA ASP A 369 -13.15 16.60 -3.57
C ASP A 369 -12.34 17.30 -4.67
N LYS A 370 -11.53 18.30 -4.31
CA LYS A 370 -10.69 19.07 -5.23
C LYS A 370 -9.24 18.63 -5.16
N THR A 371 -8.68 18.26 -6.31
CA THR A 371 -7.23 18.17 -6.57
C THR A 371 -6.53 19.49 -6.28
N SER A 372 -5.19 19.49 -6.17
CA SER A 372 -4.44 20.74 -5.98
C SER A 372 -4.66 21.71 -7.15
N LEU A 373 -4.81 21.21 -8.38
CA LEU A 373 -5.13 22.04 -9.55
C LEU A 373 -6.55 22.65 -9.46
N GLU A 374 -7.56 21.88 -9.05
CA GLU A 374 -8.92 22.41 -8.86
C GLU A 374 -9.00 23.39 -7.68
N LYS A 375 -8.22 23.15 -6.62
CA LYS A 375 -8.06 24.13 -5.53
C LYS A 375 -7.42 25.41 -6.05
N ALA A 376 -6.36 25.31 -6.86
CA ALA A 376 -5.73 26.47 -7.48
C ALA A 376 -6.74 27.26 -8.32
N ARG A 377 -7.52 26.61 -9.18
CA ARG A 377 -8.56 27.28 -9.99
C ARG A 377 -9.60 27.97 -9.11
N ALA A 378 -10.09 27.30 -8.07
CA ALA A 378 -11.06 27.89 -7.15
C ALA A 378 -10.52 29.12 -6.41
N TYR A 379 -9.25 29.09 -5.98
CA TYR A 379 -8.61 30.25 -5.35
C TYR A 379 -8.36 31.39 -6.35
N PHE A 380 -7.98 31.06 -7.57
CA PHE A 380 -7.84 32.03 -8.66
C PHE A 380 -9.15 32.78 -8.93
N ASP A 381 -10.26 32.03 -9.05
CA ASP A 381 -11.60 32.60 -9.28
C ASP A 381 -12.10 33.40 -8.07
N ALA A 382 -11.67 33.04 -6.86
CA ALA A 382 -11.95 33.75 -5.62
C ALA A 382 -11.01 34.94 -5.35
N PHE A 383 -10.08 35.24 -6.26
CA PHE A 383 -9.04 36.27 -6.12
C PHE A 383 -8.06 36.06 -4.93
N ASP A 384 -8.00 34.84 -4.37
CA ASP A 384 -7.00 34.44 -3.38
C ASP A 384 -5.73 33.95 -4.09
N PHE A 385 -4.99 34.90 -4.64
CA PHE A 385 -3.79 34.63 -5.43
C PHE A 385 -2.67 33.91 -4.64
N PRO A 386 -2.39 34.22 -3.36
CA PRO A 386 -1.41 33.46 -2.59
C PRO A 386 -1.80 32.00 -2.40
N ALA A 387 -3.07 31.70 -2.09
CA ALA A 387 -3.53 30.32 -1.96
C ALA A 387 -3.49 29.59 -3.32
N CYS A 388 -3.81 30.28 -4.42
CA CYS A 388 -3.66 29.76 -5.78
C CYS A 388 -2.22 29.35 -6.09
N ALA A 389 -1.24 30.24 -5.86
CA ALA A 389 0.18 29.95 -6.09
C ALA A 389 0.67 28.75 -5.27
N ASN A 390 0.25 28.66 -3.99
CA ASN A 390 0.59 27.53 -3.12
C ASN A 390 -0.02 26.21 -3.61
N ALA A 391 -1.24 26.24 -4.12
CA ALA A 391 -1.90 25.07 -4.70
C ALA A 391 -1.22 24.62 -6.01
N LEU A 392 -0.82 25.56 -6.87
CA LEU A 392 -0.04 25.29 -8.09
C LEU A 392 1.33 24.68 -7.78
N ARG A 393 2.03 25.20 -6.77
CA ARG A 393 3.29 24.63 -6.29
C ARG A 393 3.13 23.16 -5.91
N LYS A 394 2.12 22.85 -5.10
CA LYS A 394 1.84 21.47 -4.67
C LYS A 394 1.55 20.56 -5.86
N GLU A 395 0.83 21.06 -6.86
CA GLU A 395 0.57 20.30 -8.09
C GLU A 395 1.85 20.07 -8.91
N CYS A 396 2.72 21.07 -9.01
CA CYS A 396 4.03 20.95 -9.64
C CYS A 396 4.88 19.84 -9.00
N GLU A 397 5.02 19.88 -7.67
CA GLU A 397 5.78 18.89 -6.91
C GLU A 397 5.18 17.48 -7.08
N ARG A 398 3.85 17.37 -7.06
CA ARG A 398 3.13 16.11 -7.28
C ARG A 398 3.41 15.53 -8.67
N LEU A 399 3.30 16.35 -9.72
CA LEU A 399 3.54 15.93 -11.10
C LEU A 399 4.97 15.44 -11.32
N LEU A 400 5.97 16.21 -10.87
CA LEU A 400 7.38 15.82 -10.97
C LEU A 400 7.66 14.49 -10.26
N ARG A 401 7.13 14.30 -9.05
CA ARG A 401 7.28 13.05 -8.29
C ARG A 401 6.58 11.86 -8.94
N SER A 402 5.44 12.08 -9.59
CA SER A 402 4.69 11.01 -10.25
C SER A 402 5.27 10.57 -11.59
N LYS A 403 5.98 11.48 -12.28
CA LYS A 403 6.54 11.22 -13.60
C LYS A 403 7.97 10.70 -13.53
N LEU A 404 8.83 11.31 -12.71
CA LEU A 404 10.24 10.92 -12.61
C LEU A 404 10.44 9.57 -11.92
N LEU A 405 11.50 8.85 -12.32
CA LEU A 405 11.90 7.62 -11.63
C LEU A 405 12.22 7.91 -10.16
N LYS A 406 11.94 6.94 -9.28
CA LYS A 406 12.10 7.10 -7.82
C LYS A 406 13.49 7.62 -7.43
N THR A 407 14.56 7.18 -8.10
CA THR A 407 15.94 7.64 -7.90
C THR A 407 16.11 9.15 -8.07
N TYR A 408 15.32 9.79 -8.94
CA TYR A 408 15.32 11.24 -9.16
C TYR A 408 14.35 11.98 -8.23
N THR A 409 13.61 11.30 -7.36
CA THR A 409 12.63 11.96 -6.47
C THR A 409 13.03 11.95 -4.98
N VAL A 410 14.14 11.28 -4.66
CA VAL A 410 14.63 11.04 -3.29
C VAL A 410 15.97 11.75 -3.03
N GLY A 411 16.14 12.37 -1.86
CA GLY A 411 17.38 13.06 -1.48
C GLY A 411 18.52 12.10 -1.10
N GLU A 412 19.72 12.65 -0.89
CA GLU A 412 20.82 11.91 -0.26
C GLU A 412 20.54 11.71 1.24
N GLY A 413 20.86 10.54 1.78
CA GLY A 413 20.68 10.24 3.20
C GLY A 413 21.45 9.00 3.67
N LEU A 414 21.95 9.05 4.91
CA LEU A 414 22.50 7.90 5.64
C LEU A 414 21.37 7.21 6.41
N LYS A 415 21.32 5.87 6.38
CA LYS A 415 20.47 5.02 7.25
C LYS A 415 19.00 5.46 7.34
N GLY A 416 18.26 5.36 6.23
CA GLY A 416 16.78 5.38 6.26
C GLY A 416 16.12 6.75 6.52
N LEU A 417 16.88 7.82 6.72
CA LEU A 417 16.37 9.20 6.83
C LEU A 417 16.65 9.98 5.53
N VAL A 418 15.91 9.66 4.48
CA VAL A 418 15.99 10.42 3.23
C VAL A 418 15.21 11.73 3.40
N LYS A 419 15.89 12.88 3.32
CA LYS A 419 15.20 14.17 3.32
C LYS A 419 14.36 14.31 2.04
N PRO A 420 13.11 14.83 2.14
CA PRO A 420 12.35 15.20 0.96
C PRO A 420 13.10 16.32 0.22
N ILE A 421 13.34 16.12 -1.07
CA ILE A 421 13.95 17.14 -1.92
C ILE A 421 12.98 18.30 -2.16
N ASN A 422 13.53 19.51 -2.24
CA ASN A 422 12.76 20.71 -2.52
C ASN A 422 12.35 20.79 -4.01
N LEU A 423 11.46 21.73 -4.34
CA LEU A 423 10.96 21.90 -5.71
C LEU A 423 12.08 22.25 -6.71
N GLU A 424 13.08 23.04 -6.30
CA GLU A 424 14.21 23.38 -7.17
C GLU A 424 15.00 22.15 -7.60
N THR A 425 15.33 21.28 -6.65
CA THR A 425 16.01 20.01 -6.93
C THR A 425 15.13 19.11 -7.81
N LEU A 426 13.81 19.07 -7.60
CA LEU A 426 12.91 18.31 -8.49
C LEU A 426 12.94 18.82 -9.93
N ILE A 427 12.93 20.14 -10.13
CA ILE A 427 12.99 20.76 -11.46
C ILE A 427 14.35 20.48 -12.11
N ASN A 428 15.45 20.62 -11.37
CA ASN A 428 16.79 20.31 -11.88
C ASN A 428 16.92 18.83 -12.24
N ARG A 429 16.33 17.93 -11.45
CA ARG A 429 16.36 16.50 -11.73
C ARG A 429 15.53 16.08 -12.93
N LEU A 430 14.51 16.87 -13.32
CA LEU A 430 13.87 16.69 -14.62
C LEU A 430 14.87 16.96 -15.74
N LYS A 431 15.69 18.01 -15.64
CA LYS A 431 16.74 18.31 -16.61
C LYS A 431 17.80 17.21 -16.64
N GLU A 432 18.35 16.85 -15.48
CA GLU A 432 19.36 15.78 -15.33
C GLU A 432 18.87 14.44 -15.89
N TYR A 433 17.58 14.11 -15.71
CA TYR A 433 17.00 12.89 -16.26
C TYR A 433 17.11 12.81 -17.78
N TYR A 434 16.91 13.91 -18.49
CA TYR A 434 17.08 13.95 -19.95
C TYR A 434 18.56 13.86 -20.34
N GLU A 435 19.42 14.61 -19.64
CA GLU A 435 20.86 14.63 -19.90
C GLU A 435 21.52 13.26 -19.68
N ASP A 436 21.14 12.56 -18.61
CA ASP A 436 21.60 11.20 -18.30
C ASP A 436 21.19 10.18 -19.37
N LEU A 437 20.10 10.46 -20.09
CA LEU A 437 19.61 9.64 -21.18
C LEU A 437 20.12 10.08 -22.56
N GLY A 438 20.99 11.10 -22.61
CA GLY A 438 21.53 11.63 -23.86
C GLY A 438 20.50 12.35 -24.73
N ILE A 439 19.39 12.81 -24.15
CA ILE A 439 18.34 13.54 -24.85
C ILE A 439 18.41 15.01 -24.44
N GLU A 440 18.18 15.92 -25.39
CA GLU A 440 18.09 17.35 -25.07
C GLU A 440 16.92 17.60 -24.09
N PRO A 441 17.19 18.26 -22.95
CA PRO A 441 16.13 18.59 -21.99
C PRO A 441 15.09 19.54 -22.57
N PRO A 442 13.84 19.52 -22.06
CA PRO A 442 12.80 20.47 -22.43
C PRO A 442 13.09 21.85 -21.81
N ASN A 443 14.15 22.53 -22.27
CA ASN A 443 14.72 23.73 -21.63
C ASN A 443 13.66 24.83 -21.42
N LYS A 444 12.79 25.09 -22.39
CA LYS A 444 11.69 26.07 -22.25
C LYS A 444 10.77 25.79 -21.06
N LEU A 445 10.42 24.52 -20.84
CA LEU A 445 9.58 24.11 -19.72
C LEU A 445 10.36 24.21 -18.40
N VAL A 446 11.60 23.73 -18.37
CA VAL A 446 12.47 23.80 -17.19
C VAL A 446 12.68 25.25 -16.75
N ASP A 447 12.95 26.15 -17.69
CA ASP A 447 13.14 27.59 -17.44
C ASP A 447 11.86 28.23 -16.92
N SER A 448 10.71 27.89 -17.51
CA SER A 448 9.40 28.37 -17.05
C SER A 448 9.10 27.90 -15.61
N LEU A 449 9.38 26.63 -15.31
CA LEU A 449 9.25 26.07 -13.96
C LEU A 449 10.18 26.78 -12.96
N GLN A 450 11.44 27.03 -13.32
CA GLN A 450 12.38 27.76 -12.47
C GLN A 450 11.96 29.22 -12.24
N ASN A 451 11.44 29.87 -13.27
CA ASN A 451 10.91 31.23 -13.18
C ASN A 451 9.74 31.28 -12.19
N TYR A 452 8.66 30.52 -12.42
CA TYR A 452 7.49 30.55 -11.53
C TYR A 452 7.76 29.98 -10.14
N LYS A 453 8.72 29.06 -10.00
CA LYS A 453 9.25 28.70 -8.68
C LYS A 453 9.75 29.93 -7.93
N SER A 454 10.52 30.78 -8.60
CA SER A 454 11.19 31.93 -7.98
C SER A 454 10.26 33.12 -7.75
N ILE A 455 9.35 33.42 -8.69
CA ILE A 455 8.48 34.61 -8.62
C ILE A 455 7.11 34.35 -7.98
N LEU A 456 6.63 33.10 -7.92
CA LEU A 456 5.31 32.76 -7.37
C LEU A 456 5.39 31.70 -6.27
N PHE A 457 5.92 30.52 -6.56
CA PHE A 457 5.76 29.37 -5.67
C PHE A 457 6.57 29.49 -4.38
N ASN A 458 7.81 29.95 -4.44
CA ASN A 458 8.63 30.16 -3.24
C ASN A 458 8.12 31.36 -2.44
N PRO A 459 7.94 32.57 -3.02
CA PRO A 459 7.46 33.73 -2.27
C PRO A 459 6.17 33.46 -1.53
N MET A 460 5.16 32.88 -2.18
CA MET A 460 3.83 32.68 -1.56
C MET A 460 3.79 31.52 -0.56
N SER A 461 4.79 30.63 -0.56
CA SER A 461 4.94 29.54 0.42
C SER A 461 5.79 29.95 1.63
N HIS A 462 6.58 31.00 1.51
CA HIS A 462 7.37 31.56 2.61
C HIS A 462 6.66 32.81 3.15
N SER A 463 6.99 33.23 4.37
CA SER A 463 6.44 34.49 4.93
C SER A 463 7.08 35.69 4.24
N ASP A 464 6.80 35.88 2.95
CA ASP A 464 7.27 36.99 2.13
C ASP A 464 6.14 38.02 1.97
N ILE A 465 6.38 39.24 2.47
CA ILE A 465 5.41 40.35 2.49
C ILE A 465 5.60 41.29 1.30
N GLU A 466 6.74 41.21 0.60
CA GLU A 466 7.14 42.23 -0.39
C GLU A 466 6.90 41.80 -1.83
N SER A 467 6.91 40.49 -2.11
CA SER A 467 6.76 39.99 -3.47
C SER A 467 5.36 40.29 -4.05
N PRO A 468 5.26 41.07 -5.15
CA PRO A 468 3.97 41.34 -5.78
C PRO A 468 3.43 40.09 -6.49
N ILE A 469 2.11 39.90 -6.48
CA ILE A 469 1.45 38.82 -7.19
C ILE A 469 0.52 39.36 -8.28
N TYR A 470 0.78 38.97 -9.53
CA TYR A 470 -0.01 39.39 -10.67
C TYR A 470 -0.84 38.23 -11.22
N ARG A 471 -2.10 38.53 -11.58
CA ARG A 471 -3.03 37.54 -12.16
C ARG A 471 -2.46 36.86 -13.41
N ASN A 472 -1.82 37.62 -14.29
CA ASN A 472 -1.24 37.10 -15.52
C ASN A 472 -0.13 36.06 -15.26
N ASP A 473 0.68 36.25 -14.20
CA ASP A 473 1.71 35.29 -13.84
C ASP A 473 1.11 33.97 -13.37
N LEU A 474 -0.03 34.01 -12.66
CA LEU A 474 -0.77 32.81 -12.29
C LEU A 474 -1.37 32.10 -13.51
N GLU A 475 -1.91 32.83 -14.49
CA GLU A 475 -2.42 32.25 -15.74
C GLU A 475 -1.32 31.53 -16.52
N LEU A 476 -0.13 32.14 -16.62
CA LEU A 476 1.03 31.50 -17.25
C LEU A 476 1.59 30.33 -16.43
N ALA A 477 1.52 30.40 -15.10
CA ALA A 477 1.87 29.28 -14.23
C ALA A 477 0.90 28.10 -14.43
N PHE A 478 -0.41 28.34 -14.59
CA PHE A 478 -1.36 27.30 -14.98
C PHE A 478 -0.98 26.63 -16.30
N GLN A 479 -0.59 27.41 -17.31
CA GLN A 479 -0.14 26.87 -18.60
C GLN A 479 1.13 26.01 -18.42
N THR A 480 2.09 26.49 -17.64
CA THR A 480 3.33 25.74 -17.34
C THR A 480 3.05 24.40 -16.66
N ILE A 481 2.07 24.35 -15.75
CA ILE A 481 1.64 23.10 -15.09
C ILE A 481 0.96 22.16 -16.09
N GLN A 482 0.15 22.68 -17.02
CA GLN A 482 -0.45 21.87 -18.09
C GLN A 482 0.61 21.30 -19.03
N ASP A 483 1.62 22.09 -19.40
CA ASP A 483 2.74 21.64 -20.23
C ASP A 483 3.55 20.54 -19.52
N LEU A 484 3.78 20.69 -18.21
CA LEU A 484 4.38 19.65 -17.37
C LEU A 484 3.51 18.39 -17.27
N GLU A 485 2.19 18.53 -17.16
CA GLU A 485 1.29 17.38 -17.14
C GLU A 485 1.28 16.62 -18.48
N ALA A 486 1.31 17.35 -19.59
CA ALA A 486 1.30 16.80 -20.95
C ALA A 486 2.64 16.16 -21.36
N ILE A 487 3.74 16.43 -20.66
CA ILE A 487 5.05 15.89 -21.04
C ILE A 487 5.07 14.35 -21.00
N VAL A 488 5.59 13.75 -22.07
CA VAL A 488 5.91 12.34 -22.15
C VAL A 488 7.39 12.20 -21.87
N LEU A 489 7.75 11.58 -20.74
CA LEU A 489 9.15 11.34 -20.41
C LEU A 489 9.75 10.23 -21.29
N PRO A 490 11.03 10.33 -21.65
CA PRO A 490 11.77 9.22 -22.27
C PRO A 490 11.64 7.94 -21.45
N LYS A 491 11.47 6.80 -22.11
CA LYS A 491 11.47 5.48 -21.46
C LYS A 491 12.81 4.80 -21.71
N ARG A 492 13.38 4.17 -20.69
CA ARG A 492 14.68 3.48 -20.82
C ARG A 492 14.57 2.00 -20.51
N THR A 493 15.26 1.19 -21.32
CA THR A 493 15.40 -0.26 -21.14
C THR A 493 16.88 -0.60 -21.11
N VAL A 494 17.35 -1.28 -20.06
CA VAL A 494 18.74 -1.74 -19.96
C VAL A 494 18.95 -2.82 -21.03
N ILE A 495 20.00 -2.67 -21.83
CA ILE A 495 20.42 -3.69 -22.81
C ILE A 495 21.76 -4.32 -22.45
N ILE A 496 22.62 -3.59 -21.76
CA ILE A 496 23.92 -4.07 -21.31
C ILE A 496 24.16 -3.53 -19.92
N GLU A 497 24.35 -4.43 -18.96
CA GLU A 497 24.60 -4.06 -17.57
C GLU A 497 26.02 -3.54 -17.38
N LYS A 498 26.18 -2.59 -16.46
CA LYS A 498 27.49 -2.16 -15.96
C LYS A 498 28.30 -3.38 -15.50
N GLY A 499 29.58 -3.40 -15.85
CA GLY A 499 30.47 -4.51 -15.50
C GLY A 499 30.54 -5.62 -16.56
N THR A 500 29.71 -5.58 -17.60
CA THR A 500 29.81 -6.50 -18.74
C THR A 500 31.16 -6.33 -19.44
N ILE A 501 31.86 -7.43 -19.71
CA ILE A 501 33.20 -7.42 -20.35
C ILE A 501 33.10 -7.87 -21.81
N PHE A 502 33.53 -7.00 -22.72
CA PHE A 502 33.68 -7.28 -24.16
C PHE A 502 35.13 -7.57 -24.50
N ASN A 503 35.34 -8.49 -25.45
CA ASN A 503 36.63 -8.70 -26.08
C ASN A 503 36.72 -7.89 -27.38
N LEU A 504 37.73 -7.05 -27.49
CA LEU A 504 38.04 -6.27 -28.69
C LEU A 504 39.16 -6.94 -29.47
N SER A 505 38.98 -7.08 -30.79
CA SER A 505 40.03 -7.56 -31.70
C SER A 505 40.12 -6.65 -32.92
N LEU A 506 41.30 -6.07 -33.16
CA LEU A 506 41.60 -5.17 -34.27
C LEU A 506 42.84 -5.69 -35.04
N PRO A 507 42.66 -6.63 -35.99
CA PRO A 507 43.77 -7.30 -36.68
C PRO A 507 44.70 -6.35 -37.48
N ALA A 508 44.17 -5.25 -38.02
CA ALA A 508 44.94 -4.30 -38.83
C ALA A 508 46.13 -3.68 -38.07
N ILE A 509 46.01 -3.57 -36.74
CA ILE A 509 47.04 -3.04 -35.86
C ILE A 509 47.59 -4.08 -34.87
N ASP A 510 47.26 -5.37 -35.08
CA ASP A 510 47.61 -6.49 -34.19
C ASP A 510 47.28 -6.19 -32.72
N TYR A 511 46.03 -5.77 -32.47
CA TYR A 511 45.59 -5.27 -31.18
C TYR A 511 44.42 -6.07 -30.62
N THR A 512 44.49 -6.44 -29.34
CA THR A 512 43.39 -7.07 -28.60
C THR A 512 43.21 -6.40 -27.24
N ALA A 513 41.98 -6.32 -26.72
CA ALA A 513 41.72 -5.75 -25.41
C ALA A 513 40.49 -6.36 -24.72
N GLN A 514 40.41 -6.21 -23.40
CA GLN A 514 39.21 -6.45 -22.61
C GLN A 514 38.65 -5.11 -22.12
N LEU A 515 37.40 -4.85 -22.48
CA LEU A 515 36.70 -3.60 -22.18
C LEU A 515 35.51 -3.90 -21.27
N GLU A 516 35.49 -3.29 -20.09
CA GLU A 516 34.36 -3.42 -19.15
C GLU A 516 33.44 -2.22 -19.27
N ILE A 517 32.14 -2.44 -19.43
CA ILE A 517 31.13 -1.39 -19.51
C ILE A 517 31.07 -0.59 -18.20
N ALA A 518 31.28 0.73 -18.30
CA ALA A 518 31.44 1.60 -17.14
C ALA A 518 30.11 2.02 -16.48
N LYS A 519 29.03 2.06 -17.27
CA LYS A 519 27.66 2.38 -16.86
C LYS A 519 26.70 1.54 -17.69
N ASP A 520 25.53 1.21 -17.15
CA ASP A 520 24.48 0.54 -17.91
C ASP A 520 24.23 1.26 -19.24
N VAL A 521 24.12 0.48 -20.31
CA VAL A 521 23.72 0.98 -21.63
C VAL A 521 22.23 0.75 -21.77
N TYR A 522 21.50 1.82 -22.08
CA TYR A 522 20.06 1.77 -22.27
C TYR A 522 19.70 2.03 -23.73
N ILE A 523 18.61 1.41 -24.19
CA ILE A 523 17.81 1.95 -25.28
C ILE A 523 16.77 2.87 -24.68
N VAL A 524 16.73 4.09 -25.20
CA VAL A 524 15.85 5.17 -24.80
C VAL A 524 14.84 5.42 -25.91
N GLU A 525 13.57 5.19 -25.60
CA GLU A 525 12.45 5.50 -26.50
C GLU A 525 11.84 6.85 -26.12
N HIS A 526 11.81 7.78 -27.07
CA HIS A 526 11.21 9.09 -26.88
C HIS A 526 10.65 9.61 -28.21
N ASN A 527 9.38 10.03 -28.22
CA ASN A 527 8.68 10.53 -29.41
C ASN A 527 8.80 9.62 -30.66
N GLY A 528 8.70 8.31 -30.46
CA GLY A 528 8.79 7.31 -31.53
C GLY A 528 10.20 7.04 -32.06
N THR A 529 11.22 7.66 -31.46
CA THR A 529 12.64 7.41 -31.78
C THR A 529 13.27 6.56 -30.69
N LYS A 530 14.05 5.55 -31.07
CA LYS A 530 14.88 4.74 -30.17
C LYS A 530 16.36 5.11 -30.36
N ILE A 531 17.00 5.59 -29.31
CA ILE A 531 18.44 5.89 -29.28
C ILE A 531 19.12 5.12 -28.15
N GLU A 532 20.39 4.82 -28.30
CA GLU A 532 21.23 4.27 -27.24
C GLU A 532 21.88 5.39 -26.42
N THR A 533 22.06 5.16 -25.12
CA THR A 533 22.86 6.05 -24.27
C THR A 533 24.34 5.95 -24.65
N THR A 534 25.11 7.01 -24.37
CA THR A 534 26.56 7.03 -24.60
C THR A 534 27.26 5.82 -23.96
N ILE A 535 27.94 5.03 -24.80
CA ILE A 535 28.66 3.85 -24.36
C ILE A 535 30.02 4.28 -23.82
N SER A 536 30.33 3.89 -22.60
CA SER A 536 31.62 4.14 -21.97
C SER A 536 32.18 2.87 -21.35
N PHE A 537 33.49 2.71 -21.38
CA PHE A 537 34.16 1.51 -20.90
C PHE A 537 35.49 1.79 -20.21
N PHE A 538 35.89 0.84 -19.36
CA PHE A 538 37.20 0.75 -18.75
C PHE A 538 38.07 -0.24 -19.54
N PHE A 539 39.28 0.18 -19.91
CA PHE A 539 40.27 -0.72 -20.50
C PHE A 539 40.92 -1.57 -19.40
N LYS A 540 40.56 -2.86 -19.30
CA LYS A 540 41.10 -3.74 -18.25
C LYS A 540 42.48 -4.27 -18.61
N THR A 541 42.61 -4.74 -19.85
CA THR A 541 43.84 -5.26 -20.43
C THR A 541 43.86 -4.93 -21.92
N TRP A 542 45.06 -4.76 -22.47
CA TRP A 542 45.25 -4.67 -23.92
C TRP A 542 46.64 -5.13 -24.32
N THR A 543 46.76 -5.67 -25.53
CA THR A 543 47.99 -6.17 -26.11
C THR A 543 48.10 -5.67 -27.54
N ARG A 544 49.29 -5.18 -27.94
CA ARG A 544 49.61 -4.80 -29.32
C ARG A 544 50.87 -5.51 -29.76
N ALA A 545 50.84 -6.25 -30.87
CA ALA A 545 52.00 -6.99 -31.39
C ALA A 545 52.72 -7.84 -30.33
N GLY A 546 51.94 -8.52 -29.48
CA GLY A 546 52.44 -9.35 -28.38
C GLY A 546 52.89 -8.59 -27.11
N VAL A 547 52.85 -7.26 -27.10
CA VAL A 547 53.26 -6.44 -25.94
C VAL A 547 52.05 -6.05 -25.09
N LEU A 548 52.00 -6.53 -23.85
CA LEU A 548 50.96 -6.19 -22.88
C LEU A 548 51.07 -4.72 -22.43
N HIS A 549 49.94 -4.05 -22.34
CA HIS A 549 49.83 -2.61 -22.01
C HIS A 549 50.70 -1.75 -22.92
N ALA A 550 50.73 -2.06 -24.21
CA ALA A 550 51.53 -1.35 -25.19
C ALA A 550 51.18 0.15 -25.26
N ILE A 551 52.19 0.97 -25.55
CA ILE A 551 51.98 2.39 -25.88
C ILE A 551 51.41 2.54 -27.31
N PRO A 552 50.68 3.63 -27.61
CA PRO A 552 49.99 3.80 -28.90
C PRO A 552 50.90 3.93 -30.13
N THR A 553 52.18 4.30 -29.96
CA THR A 553 53.11 4.61 -31.07
C THR A 553 54.39 3.76 -31.00
N GLY A 554 55.02 3.51 -32.15
CA GLY A 554 56.31 2.83 -32.26
C GLY A 554 56.24 1.42 -32.85
N VAL A 555 57.27 1.05 -33.62
CA VAL A 555 57.40 -0.25 -34.30
C VAL A 555 58.83 -0.78 -34.09
N PRO A 556 59.05 -1.81 -33.23
CA PRO A 556 58.06 -2.50 -32.39
C PRO A 556 57.52 -1.62 -31.25
N PRO A 557 56.30 -1.88 -30.74
CA PRO A 557 55.72 -1.10 -29.65
C PRO A 557 56.44 -1.38 -28.31
N GLY A 558 56.58 -0.36 -27.48
CA GLY A 558 57.03 -0.51 -26.09
C GLY A 558 55.87 -0.78 -25.13
N ALA A 559 56.17 -1.34 -23.95
CA ALA A 559 55.20 -1.44 -22.86
C ALA A 559 55.07 -0.11 -22.09
N MET A 560 53.88 0.18 -21.56
CA MET A 560 53.68 1.33 -20.68
C MET A 560 54.34 1.08 -19.32
N THR A 561 55.45 1.77 -19.04
CA THR A 561 56.24 1.62 -17.80
C THR A 561 55.80 2.54 -16.67
N ASN A 562 55.03 3.58 -16.97
CA ASN A 562 54.52 4.51 -15.96
C ASN A 562 53.27 3.92 -15.28
N VAL A 563 53.45 3.41 -14.05
CA VAL A 563 52.41 2.74 -13.26
C VAL A 563 51.20 3.65 -13.01
N ASN A 564 51.42 4.92 -12.66
CA ASN A 564 50.32 5.85 -12.39
C ASN A 564 49.47 6.10 -13.65
N ARG A 565 50.12 6.23 -14.80
CA ARG A 565 49.43 6.40 -16.09
C ARG A 565 48.66 5.14 -16.47
N LEU A 566 49.23 3.96 -16.24
CA LEU A 566 48.58 2.69 -16.50
C LEU A 566 47.31 2.53 -15.64
N GLU A 567 47.41 2.79 -14.34
CA GLU A 567 46.25 2.74 -13.44
C GLU A 567 45.20 3.78 -13.80
N GLN A 568 45.60 4.98 -14.24
CA GLN A 568 44.66 5.99 -14.72
C GLN A 568 43.88 5.52 -15.95
N VAL A 569 44.53 4.88 -16.92
CA VAL A 569 43.86 4.32 -18.11
C VAL A 569 42.90 3.18 -17.73
N LYS A 570 43.26 2.35 -16.74
CA LYS A 570 42.40 1.25 -16.30
C LYS A 570 41.18 1.68 -15.48
N SER A 571 41.30 2.80 -14.77
CA SER A 571 40.27 3.31 -13.85
C SER A 571 39.43 4.46 -14.41
N SER A 572 39.82 5.07 -15.53
CA SER A 572 39.07 6.15 -16.17
C SER A 572 38.06 5.59 -17.17
N PRO A 573 36.78 6.03 -17.14
CA PRO A 573 35.82 5.64 -18.16
C PRO A 573 36.13 6.39 -19.47
N PHE A 574 36.23 5.64 -20.57
CA PHE A 574 36.38 6.18 -21.92
C PHE A 574 35.05 6.06 -22.65
N PRO A 575 34.40 7.19 -23.00
CA PRO A 575 33.32 7.16 -23.97
C PRO A 575 33.87 6.70 -25.34
N ILE A 576 33.01 6.08 -26.14
CA ILE A 576 33.41 5.36 -27.35
C ILE A 576 34.16 6.25 -28.36
N ASP A 577 33.77 7.51 -28.52
CA ASP A 577 34.44 8.50 -29.37
C ASP A 577 35.91 8.72 -28.94
N LYS A 578 36.16 8.85 -27.63
CA LYS A 578 37.51 9.03 -27.09
C LYS A 578 38.36 7.79 -27.25
N ALA A 579 37.76 6.61 -27.11
CA ALA A 579 38.46 5.35 -27.35
C ALA A 579 38.85 5.18 -28.82
N VAL A 580 37.95 5.49 -29.75
CA VAL A 580 38.25 5.54 -31.19
C VAL A 580 39.39 6.49 -31.48
N ASN A 581 39.34 7.71 -30.95
CA ASN A 581 40.41 8.69 -31.12
C ASN A 581 41.76 8.19 -30.59
N GLY A 582 41.78 7.54 -29.42
CA GLY A 582 42.98 6.96 -28.83
C GLY A 582 43.54 5.79 -29.66
N LEU A 583 42.68 4.92 -30.19
CA LEU A 583 43.06 3.81 -31.04
C LEU A 583 43.58 4.30 -32.40
N ASN A 584 42.97 5.34 -32.98
CA ASN A 584 43.36 5.90 -34.28
C ASN A 584 44.78 6.49 -34.29
N VAL A 585 45.33 6.88 -33.13
CA VAL A 585 46.78 7.18 -33.01
C VAL A 585 47.63 5.98 -33.45
N THR A 586 47.21 4.76 -33.07
CA THR A 586 47.88 3.51 -33.43
C THR A 586 47.66 3.16 -34.90
N PHE A 587 46.46 3.37 -35.43
CA PHE A 587 46.17 3.15 -36.86
C PHE A 587 47.03 4.05 -37.74
N THR A 588 47.13 5.34 -37.38
CA THR A 588 47.96 6.31 -38.09
C THR A 588 49.45 5.95 -38.01
N ASP A 589 49.97 5.57 -36.84
CA ASP A 589 51.35 5.10 -36.64
C ASP A 589 51.69 3.87 -37.50
N ARG A 590 50.69 3.03 -37.80
CA ARG A 590 50.81 1.82 -38.62
C ARG A 590 50.54 2.06 -40.11
N GLY A 591 50.20 3.28 -40.51
CA GLY A 591 49.85 3.61 -41.90
C GLY A 591 48.60 2.90 -42.42
N VAL A 592 47.67 2.54 -41.52
CA VAL A 592 46.38 1.92 -41.87
C VAL A 592 45.24 2.92 -41.71
N VAL A 593 44.13 2.67 -42.40
CA VAL A 593 42.95 3.56 -42.38
C VAL A 593 42.33 3.61 -40.99
N ASN A 594 42.05 4.81 -40.50
CA ASN A 594 41.40 5.04 -39.22
C ASN A 594 40.00 4.42 -39.17
N ILE A 595 39.59 3.99 -37.98
CA ILE A 595 38.27 3.43 -37.70
C ILE A 595 37.31 4.49 -37.14
N ASN A 596 36.02 4.26 -37.27
CA ASN A 596 34.96 5.03 -36.62
C ASN A 596 34.33 4.26 -35.44
N GLU A 597 33.26 4.81 -34.84
CA GLU A 597 32.58 4.19 -33.70
C GLU A 597 31.88 2.87 -34.07
N GLU A 598 31.27 2.78 -35.25
CA GLU A 598 30.59 1.58 -35.74
C GLU A 598 31.58 0.43 -35.96
N ASP A 599 32.74 0.73 -36.54
CA ASP A 599 33.84 -0.22 -36.70
C ASP A 599 34.28 -0.78 -35.33
N LEU A 600 34.40 0.09 -34.33
CA LEU A 600 34.77 -0.33 -32.98
C LEU A 600 33.68 -1.19 -32.32
N GLN A 601 32.40 -0.82 -32.47
CA GLN A 601 31.28 -1.63 -31.96
C GLN A 601 31.20 -3.01 -32.63
N ASN A 602 31.50 -3.09 -33.93
CA ASN A 602 31.55 -4.37 -34.67
C ASN A 602 32.73 -5.25 -34.25
N ALA A 603 33.84 -4.64 -33.82
CA ALA A 603 35.04 -5.34 -33.35
C ALA A 603 34.95 -5.83 -31.90
N MET A 604 33.97 -5.34 -31.13
CA MET A 604 33.71 -5.73 -29.74
C MET A 604 32.75 -6.91 -29.69
N THR A 605 33.17 -8.02 -29.09
CA THR A 605 32.40 -9.27 -29.04
C THR A 605 32.11 -9.74 -27.62
N LEU A 606 30.91 -10.30 -27.44
CA LEU A 606 30.43 -10.93 -26.21
C LEU A 606 29.65 -12.19 -26.58
N ALA A 607 30.08 -13.36 -26.10
CA ALA A 607 29.40 -14.64 -26.30
C ALA A 607 29.04 -14.99 -27.78
N GLY A 608 29.78 -14.43 -28.75
CA GLY A 608 29.56 -14.66 -30.18
C GLY A 608 28.83 -13.53 -30.90
N ASP A 609 28.20 -12.61 -30.18
CA ASP A 609 27.55 -11.42 -30.75
C ASP A 609 28.46 -10.19 -30.67
N THR A 610 28.27 -9.25 -31.61
CA THR A 610 28.95 -7.95 -31.58
C THR A 610 28.15 -6.94 -30.74
N LEU A 611 28.84 -5.93 -30.18
CA LEU A 611 28.17 -4.83 -29.48
C LEU A 611 27.12 -4.14 -30.38
N SER A 612 27.47 -3.91 -31.65
CA SER A 612 26.55 -3.36 -32.65
C SER A 612 25.32 -4.24 -32.87
N ALA A 613 25.48 -5.57 -32.98
CA ALA A 613 24.36 -6.50 -33.15
C ALA A 613 23.40 -6.47 -31.95
N LEU A 614 23.94 -6.44 -30.73
CA LEU A 614 23.15 -6.34 -29.50
C LEU A 614 22.32 -5.04 -29.47
N ILE A 615 22.93 -3.91 -29.84
CA ILE A 615 22.25 -2.61 -29.89
C ILE A 615 21.16 -2.60 -30.98
N ASN A 616 21.49 -3.08 -32.19
CA ASN A 616 20.56 -3.08 -33.32
C ASN A 616 19.37 -4.01 -33.09
N SER A 617 19.59 -5.17 -32.48
CA SER A 617 18.53 -6.09 -32.07
C SER A 617 17.55 -5.44 -31.10
N ALA A 618 18.05 -4.66 -30.13
CA ALA A 618 17.21 -3.96 -29.17
C ALA A 618 16.49 -2.72 -29.74
N LYS A 619 16.96 -2.17 -30.87
CA LYS A 619 16.31 -1.06 -31.58
C LYS A 619 15.13 -1.54 -32.45
N GLN A 620 15.16 -2.76 -32.96
CA GLN A 620 14.02 -3.38 -33.65
C GLN A 620 12.84 -3.56 -32.69
#